data_AF-A0A8J7ZZX2-F1
#
_entry.id   AF-A0A8J7ZZX2-F1
#
_cell.length_a   1.000
_cell.length_b   1.000
_cell.length_c   1.000
_cell.angle_alpha   90.00
_cell.angle_beta   90.00
_cell.angle_gamma   90.00
#
_symmetry.space_group_name_H-M   'P 1'
#
loop_
_entity.id
_entity.type
_entity.pdbx_description
1 polymer ?
#
loop_
_entity_poly.entity_id
_entity_poly.type
_entity_poly.pdbx_seq_one_letter_code
_entity_poly.pdbx_strand_id
1 'polypeptide(L)' 'MTVLHVQEIRDMTPAEREAELDDLKTELLNARAVQAAGGAPENPGRIKELRKAIARIKTIQGEEGDLQENE' A
#
# COMPACT_ATOMS: atom_id res chain seq x y z
N MET A 1 8.95 -11.24 -2.77
CA MET A 1 9.35 -11.02 -1.35
C MET A 1 8.92 -9.60 -1.04
N THR A 2 8.19 -9.38 0.05
CA THR A 2 7.46 -8.11 0.26
C THR A 2 8.38 -6.90 0.36
N VAL A 3 7.99 -5.84 -0.35
CA VAL A 3 8.66 -4.54 -0.47
C VAL A 3 8.63 -3.70 0.82
N LEU A 4 7.74 -4.01 1.77
CA LEU A 4 7.60 -3.25 3.02
C LEU A 4 7.50 -4.19 4.24
N HIS A 5 8.45 -4.07 5.17
CA HIS A 5 8.47 -4.81 6.43
C HIS A 5 7.66 -4.09 7.50
N VAL A 6 7.08 -4.86 8.42
CA VAL A 6 6.23 -4.31 9.48
C VAL A 6 6.99 -3.34 10.39
N GLN A 7 8.27 -3.61 10.66
CA GLN A 7 9.10 -2.71 11.47
C GLN A 7 9.28 -1.34 10.81
N GLU A 8 9.57 -1.32 9.50
CA GLU A 8 9.71 -0.09 8.72
C GLU A 8 8.43 0.77 8.79
N ILE A 9 7.25 0.14 8.70
CA ILE A 9 5.97 0.85 8.82
C ILE A 9 5.77 1.43 10.23
N ARG A 10 6.19 0.72 11.28
CA ARG A 10 6.08 1.21 12.66
C ARG A 10 7.06 2.35 12.95
N ASP A 11 8.21 2.35 12.31
CA ASP A 11 9.20 3.42 12.44
C ASP A 11 8.79 4.71 11.70
N MET A 12 7.87 4.62 10.73
CA MET A 12 7.29 5.79 10.05
C MET A 12 6.40 6.61 10.97
N THR A 13 6.40 7.93 10.77
CA THR A 13 5.41 8.84 11.34
C THR A 13 4.03 8.65 10.69
N PRO A 14 2.92 9.10 11.31
CA PRO A 14 1.58 8.99 10.72
C PRO A 14 1.48 9.62 9.32
N ALA A 15 2.13 10.77 9.11
CA ALA A 15 2.15 11.45 7.81
C ALA A 15 2.92 10.66 6.74
N GLU A 16 4.05 10.05 7.10
CA GLU A 16 4.82 9.19 6.20
C GLU A 16 4.04 7.92 5.84
N ARG A 17 3.33 7.32 6.80
CA ARG A 17 2.44 6.16 6.53
C ARG A 17 1.32 6.53 5.56
N GLU A 18 0.72 7.71 5.69
CA GLU A 18 -0.34 8.16 4.77
C GLU A 18 0.20 8.45 3.37
N ALA A 19 1.36 9.11 3.27
CA ALA A 19 2.01 9.36 1.97
C ALA A 19 2.36 8.04 1.25
N GLU A 20 2.98 7.10 1.96
CA GLU A 20 3.32 5.77 1.42
C GLU A 20 2.06 4.99 1.03
N LEU A 21 0.98 5.11 1.81
CA LEU A 21 -0.30 4.49 1.51
C LEU A 21 -0.88 5.00 0.18
N ASP A 22 -0.80 6.30 -0.07
CA ASP A 22 -1.32 6.92 -1.30
C ASP A 22 -0.47 6.57 -2.53
N ASP A 23 0.84 6.50 -2.38
CA ASP A 23 1.73 6.02 -3.44
C ASP A 23 1.40 4.56 -3.82
N LEU A 24 1.23 3.69 -2.82
CA LEU A 24 0.86 2.29 -3.05
C LEU A 24 -0.54 2.14 -3.68
N LYS A 25 -1.51 2.97 -3.31
CA LYS A 25 -2.84 3.01 -3.95
C LYS A 25 -2.72 3.42 -5.42
N THR A 26 -1.91 4.44 -5.71
CA THR A 26 -1.67 4.93 -7.07
C THR A 26 -1.02 3.86 -7.93
N GLU A 27 0.00 3.18 -7.39
CA GLU A 27 0.65 2.09 -8.10
C GLU A 27 -0.31 0.91 -8.37
N LEU A 28 -1.16 0.57 -7.39
CA LEU A 28 -2.17 -0.47 -7.55
C LEU A 28 -3.18 -0.11 -8.65
N LEU A 29 -3.59 1.16 -8.74
CA LEU A 29 -4.47 1.65 -9.80
C LEU A 29 -3.83 1.48 -11.17
N ASN A 30 -2.57 1.89 -11.32
CA ASN A 30 -1.83 1.75 -12.57
C ASN A 30 -1.68 0.29 -12.98
N ALA A 31 -1.30 -0.59 -12.04
CA ALA A 31 -1.18 -2.02 -12.31
C ALA A 31 -2.52 -2.66 -12.76
N ARG A 32 -3.64 -2.22 -12.16
CA ARG A 32 -4.98 -2.66 -12.58
C ARG A 32 -5.38 -2.10 -13.94
N ALA A 33 -5.01 -0.86 -14.26
CA ALA A 33 -5.29 -0.26 -15.56
C ALA A 33 -4.61 -1.05 -16.70
N VAL A 34 -3.33 -1.42 -16.51
CA VAL A 34 -2.60 -2.28 -17.47
C VAL A 34 -3.29 -3.63 -17.65
N GLN A 35 -3.67 -4.28 -16.53
CA GLN A 35 -4.39 -5.55 -16.58
C GLN A 35 -5.74 -5.43 -17.31
N ALA A 36 -6.49 -4.36 -17.04
CA ALA A 36 -7.80 -4.11 -17.66
C ALA A 36 -7.69 -3.82 -19.16
N ALA A 37 -6.62 -3.17 -19.60
CA ALA A 37 -6.31 -2.94 -21.01
C ALA A 37 -5.87 -4.23 -21.75
N GLY A 38 -5.82 -5.38 -21.06
CA GLY A 38 -5.35 -6.65 -21.63
C GLY A 38 -3.82 -6.73 -21.73
N GLY A 39 -3.10 -5.81 -21.10
CA GLY A 39 -1.65 -5.84 -21.03
C GLY A 39 -1.17 -7.01 -20.17
N ALA A 40 -0.14 -7.73 -20.64
CA ALA A 40 0.52 -8.75 -19.85
C ALA A 40 1.30 -8.07 -18.71
N PRO A 41 0.99 -8.36 -17.43
CA PRO A 41 1.73 -7.79 -16.32
C PRO A 41 3.15 -8.38 -16.30
N GLU A 42 4.17 -7.52 -16.16
CA GLU A 42 5.57 -7.95 -16.05
C GLU A 42 5.78 -8.87 -14.83
N ASN A 43 5.03 -8.63 -13.75
CA ASN A 43 5.00 -9.48 -12.57
C ASN A 43 3.55 -9.77 -12.15
N PRO A 44 3.03 -10.99 -12.40
CA PRO A 44 1.68 -11.39 -11.99
C PRO A 44 1.42 -11.27 -10.48
N GLY A 45 2.47 -11.35 -9.66
CA GLY A 45 2.41 -11.20 -8.21
C GLY A 45 2.28 -9.77 -7.72
N ARG A 46 2.56 -8.76 -8.55
CA ARG A 46 2.69 -7.35 -8.12
C ARG A 46 1.41 -6.83 -7.47
N ILE A 47 0.26 -7.06 -8.11
CA ILE A 47 -1.05 -6.64 -7.57
C ILE A 47 -1.30 -7.26 -6.18
N LYS A 48 -0.93 -8.54 -5.99
CA LYS A 48 -1.07 -9.23 -4.70
C LYS A 48 -0.13 -8.65 -3.65
N GLU A 49 1.10 -8.31 -4.03
CA GLU A 49 2.09 -7.68 -3.14
C GLU A 49 1.64 -6.28 -2.71
N LEU A 50 1.20 -5.43 -3.65
CA LEU A 50 0.69 -4.08 -3.37
C LEU A 50 -0.51 -4.11 -2.42
N ARG A 51 -1.48 -4.99 -2.66
CA ARG A 51 -2.64 -5.17 -1.77
C ARG A 51 -2.23 -5.55 -0.35
N LYS A 52 -1.20 -6.39 -0.20
CA LYS A 52 -0.68 -6.79 1.12
C LYS A 52 0.05 -5.64 1.82
N ALA A 53 0.83 -4.85 1.09
CA ALA A 53 1.50 -3.68 1.64
C ALA A 53 0.49 -2.65 2.17
N ILE A 54 -0.52 -2.30 1.36
CA ILE A 54 -1.63 -1.41 1.76
C ILE A 54 -2.34 -1.93 3.02
N ALA A 55 -2.64 -3.23 3.07
CA ALA A 55 -3.30 -3.82 4.23
C ALA A 55 -2.44 -3.71 5.50
N ARG A 56 -1.12 -3.92 5.39
CA ARG A 56 -0.20 -3.78 6.54
C ARG A 56 -0.16 -2.35 7.07
N ILE A 57 -0.06 -1.35 6.20
CA ILE A 57 -0.05 0.05 6.62
C ILE A 57 -1.34 0.40 7.35
N LYS A 58 -2.50 0.07 6.77
CA LYS A 58 -3.79 0.31 7.40
C LYS A 58 -3.96 -0.39 8.75
N THR A 59 -3.42 -1.60 8.88
CA THR A 59 -3.41 -2.30 10.17
C THR A 59 -2.59 -1.54 11.20
N ILE A 60 -1.37 -1.09 10.87
CA ILE A 60 -0.54 -0.31 11.79
C ILE A 60 -1.18 1.05 12.12
N GLN A 61 -1.74 1.76 11.13
CA GLN A 61 -2.50 2.99 11.38
C GLN A 61 -3.64 2.78 12.39
N GLY A 62 -4.34 1.64 12.30
CA GLY A 62 -5.36 1.26 13.28
C GLY A 62 -4.81 0.87 14.65
N GLU A 63 -3.65 0.21 14.71
CA GLU A 63 -2.96 -0.15 15.96
C GLU A 63 -2.44 1.09 16.71
N GLU A 64 -1.87 2.05 15.99
CA GLU A 64 -1.25 3.28 16.54
C GLU A 64 -2.27 4.40 16.79
N GLY A 65 -3.50 4.26 16.29
CA GLY A 65 -4.55 5.27 16.47
C GLY A 65 -4.47 6.44 15.49
N ASP A 66 -3.72 6.30 14.39
CA ASP A 66 -3.55 7.29 13.33
C ASP A 66 -4.86 7.65 12.61
N LEU A 67 -5.92 6.83 12.78
CA LEU A 67 -7.20 6.95 12.07
C LEU A 67 -8.11 8.09 12.58
N GLN A 68 -7.56 9.17 13.16
CA GLN A 68 -8.34 10.32 13.60
C GLN A 68 -8.28 11.47 12.58
N GLU A 69 -9.47 11.98 12.23
CA GLU A 69 -9.79 13.18 11.42
C GLU A 69 -9.69 13.04 9.90
N ASN A 70 -10.58 12.22 9.33
CA ASN A 70 -11.27 12.65 8.10
C ASN A 70 -12.73 12.92 8.49
N GLU A 71 -13.00 14.13 8.98
CA GLU A 71 -14.35 14.70 9.09
C GLU A 71 -14.87 15.09 7.69
#